data_AF-A0A916IT40-F1
#
_entry.id   AF-A0A916IT40-F1
#
_cell.length_a   1.000
_cell.length_b   1.000
_cell.length_c   1.000
_cell.angle_alpha   90.00
_cell.angle_beta   90.00
_cell.angle_gamma   90.00
#
_symmetry.space_group_name_H-M   'P 1'
#
loop_
_entity.id
_entity.type
_entity.pdbx_description
1 polymer ?
#
loop_
_entity_poly.entity_id
_entity_poly.type
_entity_poly.pdbx_seq_one_letter_code
_entity_poly.pdbx_strand_id
1 'polypeptide(L)'
;MTDTTTTDTLQKFLFDAAPVRGELVRMEATWREVLSRHAYPEPVRRVLGEMMAAAALLSANLKFNGALVMQLHGDGPVRMLVVECLSDLSMRATAKLAEDARITDDATLTELVNVHGHGRFAITLDPKDKLPGQQPYQGIVPLADAHGPLASMSAVLEHYMQASEQLDTRLWLAADDHAAAGMLLQKLPSYGGTQVVGETGSALAGHGRAQDLDTWDRACQLGNTLKAQELLAETPDTLLRRLFWEDLQATGLRVFDPLTPHFQCSCSRNKVAGMLHSLGQEEIDGIVSERGNVEIHCDFCGQRYEFDAVDCAQLFTPSHVATGAGEGAHHHH
;
A
#
# COMPACT_ATOMS: atom_id res chain seq x y z
N MET A 1 26.74 11.06 21.29
CA MET A 1 26.40 11.63 19.97
C MET A 1 26.43 10.51 18.97
N THR A 2 25.25 10.01 18.58
CA THR A 2 24.87 9.43 17.28
C THR A 2 23.39 9.10 17.46
N ASP A 3 22.57 10.15 17.42
CA ASP A 3 21.13 10.01 17.26
C ASP A 3 20.92 9.71 15.77
N THR A 4 21.03 8.44 15.40
CA THR A 4 20.72 7.98 14.05
C THR A 4 19.22 7.78 14.01
N THR A 5 18.48 8.88 13.90
CA THR A 5 17.04 8.82 13.63
C THR A 5 16.84 8.12 12.29
N THR A 6 16.51 6.85 12.36
CA THR A 6 16.13 6.03 11.21
C THR A 6 14.86 6.62 10.61
N THR A 7 14.98 7.55 9.66
CA THR A 7 13.84 8.23 9.05
C THR A 7 13.40 7.48 7.80
N ASP A 8 12.22 6.90 7.89
CA ASP A 8 11.46 6.44 6.74
C ASP A 8 11.27 7.61 5.78
N THR A 9 11.63 7.40 4.52
CA THR A 9 11.69 8.49 3.54
C THR A 9 11.13 8.04 2.22
N LEU A 10 10.22 8.84 1.66
CA LEU A 10 9.77 8.76 0.29
C LEU A 10 10.19 10.06 -0.42
N GLN A 11 11.03 9.91 -1.44
CA GLN A 11 11.58 11.00 -2.22
C GLN A 11 11.01 10.97 -3.63
N LYS A 12 10.30 12.03 -4.02
CA LYS A 12 9.79 12.20 -5.38
C LYS A 12 10.76 13.01 -6.22
N PHE A 13 10.76 12.73 -7.52
CA PHE A 13 11.51 13.48 -8.51
C PHE A 13 10.82 13.47 -9.88
N LEU A 14 11.12 14.49 -10.69
CA LEU A 14 10.58 14.65 -12.04
C LEU A 14 11.72 15.04 -12.99
N PHE A 15 11.77 14.42 -14.17
CA PHE A 15 12.67 14.85 -15.23
C PHE A 15 12.06 16.08 -15.91
N ASP A 16 12.75 17.21 -15.94
CA ASP A 16 12.23 18.43 -16.59
C ASP A 16 12.21 18.28 -18.13
N ALA A 17 13.12 17.49 -18.67
CA ALA A 17 13.31 17.28 -20.11
C ALA A 17 12.39 16.20 -20.72
N ALA A 18 11.59 15.48 -19.91
CA ALA A 18 10.71 14.43 -20.41
C ALA A 18 9.50 14.24 -19.48
N PRO A 19 8.36 13.73 -19.99
CA PRO A 19 7.19 13.41 -19.17
C PRO A 19 7.44 12.11 -18.36
N VAL A 20 8.47 12.08 -17.53
CA VAL A 20 8.83 10.93 -16.69
C VAL A 20 8.92 11.41 -15.25
N ARG A 21 8.16 10.76 -14.37
CA ARG A 21 8.28 10.93 -12.92
C ARG A 21 8.94 9.71 -12.30
N GLY A 22 9.57 9.92 -11.17
CA GLY A 22 10.11 8.84 -10.38
C GLY A 22 9.99 9.08 -8.89
N GLU A 23 10.07 7.98 -8.16
CA GLU A 23 10.00 7.97 -6.71
C GLU A 23 10.94 6.92 -6.14
N LEU A 24 11.49 7.21 -4.97
CA LEU A 24 12.27 6.28 -4.17
C LEU A 24 11.70 6.25 -2.76
N VAL A 25 11.44 5.06 -2.23
CA VAL A 25 11.00 4.88 -0.85
C VAL A 25 11.95 3.95 -0.12
N ARG A 26 12.22 4.26 1.14
CA ARG A 26 12.89 3.36 2.07
C ARG A 26 12.27 3.51 3.45
N MET A 27 11.76 2.41 3.98
CA MET A 27 11.08 2.35 5.27
C MET A 27 11.75 1.29 6.13
N GLU A 28 12.25 1.69 7.28
CA GLU A 28 12.74 0.80 8.33
C GLU A 28 11.77 0.76 9.51
N ALA A 29 11.41 1.91 10.06
CA ALA A 29 10.62 1.98 11.30
C ALA A 29 9.22 1.44 11.08
N THR A 30 8.54 1.89 10.03
CA THR A 30 7.20 1.44 9.62
C THR A 30 7.18 -0.04 9.30
N TRP A 31 8.22 -0.55 8.62
CA TRP A 31 8.30 -1.96 8.27
C TRP A 31 8.55 -2.85 9.49
N ARG A 32 9.49 -2.46 10.36
CA ARG A 32 9.76 -3.16 11.62
C ARG A 32 8.55 -3.18 12.54
N GLU A 33 7.75 -2.12 12.53
CA GLU A 33 6.51 -2.06 13.30
C GLU A 33 5.53 -3.15 12.83
N VAL A 34 5.33 -3.33 11.51
CA VAL A 34 4.53 -4.44 10.96
C VAL A 34 5.10 -5.80 11.36
N LEU A 35 6.40 -6.02 11.20
CA LEU A 35 7.05 -7.28 11.54
C LEU A 35 7.00 -7.61 13.03
N SER A 36 6.93 -6.60 13.90
CA SER A 36 6.82 -6.82 15.34
C SER A 36 5.50 -7.48 15.77
N ARG A 37 4.48 -7.42 14.91
CA ARG A 37 3.11 -7.90 15.22
C ARG A 37 2.90 -9.36 14.83
N HIS A 38 3.65 -9.88 13.85
CA HIS A 38 3.48 -11.23 13.33
C HIS A 38 4.82 -11.86 12.94
N ALA A 39 5.01 -13.12 13.32
CA ALA A 39 6.18 -13.91 12.93
C ALA A 39 5.93 -14.57 11.56
N TYR A 40 6.34 -13.91 10.49
CA TYR A 40 6.22 -14.45 9.13
C TYR A 40 7.52 -15.12 8.66
N PRO A 41 7.44 -16.22 7.88
CA PRO A 41 8.60 -16.78 7.18
C PRO A 41 9.26 -15.75 6.26
N GLU A 42 10.56 -15.89 6.00
CA GLU A 42 11.33 -14.93 5.21
C GLU A 42 10.70 -14.62 3.82
N PRO A 43 10.25 -15.61 3.02
CA PRO A 43 9.65 -15.31 1.73
C PRO A 43 8.36 -14.47 1.83
N VAL A 44 7.57 -14.69 2.90
CA VAL A 44 6.34 -13.93 3.15
C VAL A 44 6.67 -12.50 3.55
N ARG A 45 7.69 -12.30 4.39
CA ARG A 45 8.19 -10.96 4.76
C ARG A 45 8.66 -10.20 3.52
N ARG A 46 9.41 -10.87 2.64
CA ARG A 46 9.91 -10.28 1.39
C ARG A 46 8.76 -9.77 0.51
N VAL A 47 7.78 -10.63 0.19
CA VAL A 47 6.63 -10.24 -0.65
C VAL A 47 5.78 -9.15 0.02
N LEU A 48 5.51 -9.26 1.32
CA LEU A 48 4.72 -8.26 2.04
C LEU A 48 5.42 -6.90 2.11
N GLY A 49 6.73 -6.88 2.33
CA GLY A 49 7.54 -5.67 2.34
C GLY A 49 7.65 -5.03 0.95
N GLU A 50 7.82 -5.82 -0.11
CA GLU A 50 7.78 -5.35 -1.50
C GLU A 50 6.42 -4.70 -1.83
N MET A 51 5.31 -5.35 -1.43
CA MET A 51 3.97 -4.77 -1.56
C MET A 51 3.83 -3.46 -0.77
N MET A 52 4.44 -3.37 0.41
CA MET A 52 4.41 -2.17 1.24
C MET A 52 5.17 -1.01 0.60
N ALA A 53 6.38 -1.25 0.09
CA ALA A 53 7.12 -0.26 -0.68
C ALA A 53 6.33 0.21 -1.92
N ALA A 54 5.74 -0.72 -2.67
CA ALA A 54 4.92 -0.40 -3.82
C ALA A 54 3.67 0.42 -3.47
N ALA A 55 2.98 0.11 -2.38
CA ALA A 55 1.81 0.86 -1.94
C ALA A 55 2.16 2.31 -1.62
N ALA A 56 3.30 2.56 -0.96
CA ALA A 56 3.78 3.90 -0.70
C ALA A 56 4.06 4.68 -2.00
N LEU A 57 4.79 4.06 -2.94
CA LEU A 57 5.15 4.66 -4.24
C LEU A 57 3.92 4.97 -5.12
N LEU A 58 2.91 4.09 -5.13
CA LEU A 58 1.69 4.34 -5.88
C LEU A 58 0.78 5.36 -5.19
N SER A 59 0.71 5.33 -3.85
CA SER A 59 -0.17 6.22 -3.09
C SER A 59 0.28 7.66 -3.12
N ALA A 60 1.60 7.91 -3.19
CA ALA A 60 2.13 9.26 -3.12
C ALA A 60 1.61 10.17 -4.26
N ASN A 61 1.21 9.59 -5.40
CA ASN A 61 0.69 10.32 -6.56
C ASN A 61 -0.83 10.43 -6.65
N LEU A 62 -1.56 9.87 -5.68
CA LEU A 62 -3.01 9.91 -5.68
C LEU A 62 -3.50 11.30 -5.24
N LYS A 63 -4.22 11.98 -6.13
CA LYS A 63 -4.81 13.31 -5.85
C LYS A 63 -6.13 13.24 -5.06
N PHE A 64 -6.42 12.13 -4.38
CA PHE A 64 -7.67 11.95 -3.64
C PHE A 64 -7.41 11.61 -2.16
N ASN A 65 -8.35 12.03 -1.31
CA ASN A 65 -8.37 11.73 0.11
C ASN A 65 -9.00 10.35 0.34
N GLY A 66 -8.21 9.34 0.71
CA GLY A 66 -8.69 7.98 0.88
C GLY A 66 -7.57 6.97 1.09
N ALA A 67 -7.87 5.71 0.78
CA ALA A 67 -6.97 4.58 0.93
C ALA A 67 -6.69 3.90 -0.42
N LEU A 68 -5.43 3.56 -0.64
CA LEU A 68 -5.01 2.55 -1.60
C LEU A 68 -4.84 1.23 -0.85
N VAL A 69 -5.56 0.20 -1.27
CA VAL A 69 -5.48 -1.15 -0.70
C VAL A 69 -4.96 -2.10 -1.77
N MET A 70 -3.79 -2.69 -1.54
CA MET A 70 -3.28 -3.80 -2.33
C MET A 70 -3.67 -5.11 -1.67
N GLN A 71 -4.21 -6.03 -2.46
CA GLN A 71 -4.56 -7.37 -2.00
C GLN A 71 -3.98 -8.40 -2.95
N LEU A 72 -3.31 -9.39 -2.38
CA LEU A 72 -2.88 -10.56 -3.11
C LEU A 72 -3.61 -11.77 -2.52
N HIS A 73 -4.52 -12.35 -3.31
CA HIS A 73 -5.22 -13.57 -2.97
C HIS A 73 -4.46 -14.75 -3.55
N GLY A 74 -4.06 -15.68 -2.68
CA GLY A 74 -3.28 -16.84 -3.08
C GLY A 74 -4.04 -18.15 -2.98
N ASP A 75 -3.68 -19.10 -3.83
CA ASP A 75 -4.17 -20.48 -3.80
C ASP A 75 -3.19 -21.47 -3.16
N GLY A 76 -2.04 -20.97 -2.70
CA GLY A 76 -0.95 -21.73 -2.06
C GLY A 76 -0.91 -21.59 -0.53
N PRO A 77 0.28 -21.77 0.09
CA PRO A 77 0.47 -21.66 1.54
C PRO A 77 0.21 -20.25 2.08
N VAL A 78 0.30 -19.21 1.24
CA VAL A 78 -0.14 -17.85 1.59
C VAL A 78 -1.51 -17.62 0.97
N ARG A 79 -2.54 -17.49 1.81
CA ARG A 79 -3.93 -17.31 1.38
C ARG A 79 -4.24 -15.87 1.00
N MET A 80 -3.66 -14.93 1.73
CA MET A 80 -3.93 -13.51 1.51
C MET A 80 -2.76 -12.66 1.99
N LEU A 81 -2.39 -11.64 1.23
CA LEU A 81 -1.59 -10.51 1.72
C LEU A 81 -2.39 -9.23 1.49
N VAL A 82 -2.36 -8.32 2.45
CA VAL A 82 -3.05 -7.03 2.37
C VAL A 82 -2.11 -5.94 2.83
N VAL A 83 -2.02 -4.88 2.03
CA VAL A 83 -1.36 -3.61 2.40
C VAL A 83 -2.36 -2.49 2.18
N GLU A 84 -2.53 -1.64 3.18
CA GLU A 84 -3.30 -0.40 3.08
C GLU A 84 -2.35 0.79 3.26
N CYS A 85 -2.46 1.77 2.38
CA CYS A 85 -1.78 3.05 2.45
C CYS A 85 -2.81 4.18 2.33
N LEU A 86 -2.88 5.07 3.31
CA LEU A 86 -3.70 6.28 3.22
C LEU A 86 -2.97 7.41 2.48
N SER A 87 -3.72 8.45 2.11
CA SER A 87 -3.17 9.64 1.43
C SER A 87 -2.10 10.40 2.25
N ASP A 88 -2.06 10.23 3.57
CA ASP A 88 -1.03 10.80 4.46
C ASP A 88 0.15 9.85 4.70
N LEU A 89 0.25 8.76 3.93
CA LEU A 89 1.23 7.68 4.07
C LEU A 89 1.17 6.94 5.42
N SER A 90 0.02 6.98 6.09
CA SER A 90 -0.31 6.00 7.13
C SER A 90 -0.43 4.61 6.50
N MET A 91 0.38 3.66 6.97
CA MET A 91 0.45 2.32 6.40
C MET A 91 0.17 1.22 7.42
N ARG A 92 -0.41 0.12 6.93
CA ARG A 92 -0.50 -1.15 7.65
C ARG A 92 -0.52 -2.31 6.68
N ALA A 93 -0.04 -3.46 7.13
CA ALA A 93 0.05 -4.65 6.31
C ALA A 93 -0.19 -5.91 7.14
N THR A 94 -0.69 -6.97 6.51
CA THR A 94 -0.88 -8.29 7.12
C THR A 94 -0.85 -9.39 6.06
N ALA A 95 -0.54 -10.61 6.49
CA ALA A 95 -0.62 -11.81 5.69
C ALA A 95 -1.35 -12.94 6.46
N LYS A 96 -2.16 -13.70 5.74
CA LYS A 96 -2.84 -14.91 6.21
C LYS A 96 -2.21 -16.12 5.54
N LEU A 97 -1.68 -17.02 6.37
CA LEU A 97 -1.14 -18.30 5.95
C LEU A 97 -2.21 -19.39 6.06
N ALA A 98 -2.07 -20.46 5.27
CA ALA A 98 -2.81 -21.69 5.51
C ALA A 98 -2.40 -22.31 6.85
N GLU A 99 -3.33 -22.96 7.55
CA GLU A 99 -3.07 -23.54 8.89
C GLU A 99 -1.91 -24.55 8.90
N ASP A 100 -1.70 -25.26 7.79
CA ASP A 100 -0.68 -26.28 7.58
C ASP A 100 0.46 -25.81 6.65
N ALA A 101 0.59 -24.50 6.45
CA ALA A 101 1.57 -23.92 5.53
C ALA A 101 3.00 -24.35 5.90
N ARG A 102 3.68 -24.99 4.93
CA ARG A 102 5.12 -25.26 4.96
C ARG A 102 5.77 -24.44 3.87
N ILE A 103 6.57 -23.46 4.28
CA ILE A 103 7.25 -22.52 3.38
C ILE A 103 8.75 -22.71 3.59
N THR A 104 9.47 -23.04 2.52
CA THR A 104 10.94 -23.09 2.53
C THR A 104 11.51 -21.68 2.38
N ASP A 105 12.73 -21.45 2.85
CA ASP A 105 13.35 -20.11 2.83
C ASP A 105 13.62 -19.58 1.40
N ASP A 106 13.67 -20.47 0.42
CA ASP A 106 13.86 -20.19 -1.00
C ASP A 106 12.55 -20.13 -1.82
N ALA A 107 11.38 -20.25 -1.16
CA ALA A 107 10.09 -20.27 -1.84
C ALA A 107 9.89 -19.02 -2.73
N THR A 108 9.51 -19.27 -3.98
CA THR A 108 9.22 -18.24 -4.98
C THR A 108 7.83 -17.65 -4.81
N LEU A 109 7.56 -16.49 -5.43
CA LEU A 109 6.22 -15.90 -5.44
C LEU A 109 5.17 -16.91 -5.93
N THR A 110 5.44 -17.63 -7.03
CA THR A 110 4.49 -18.61 -7.57
C THR A 110 4.20 -19.73 -6.58
N GLU A 111 5.20 -20.25 -5.88
CA GLU A 111 5.01 -21.31 -4.87
C GLU A 111 4.28 -20.82 -3.62
N LEU A 112 4.35 -19.53 -3.30
CA LEU A 112 3.64 -18.95 -2.15
C LEU A 112 2.15 -18.74 -2.43
N VAL A 113 1.81 -18.22 -3.61
CA VAL A 113 0.48 -17.63 -3.87
C VAL A 113 -0.19 -18.05 -5.16
N ASN A 114 0.49 -18.77 -6.07
CA ASN A 114 -0.05 -19.12 -7.39
C ASN A 114 0.25 -20.57 -7.80
N VAL A 115 0.15 -21.50 -6.85
CA VAL A 115 0.47 -22.92 -7.02
C VAL A 115 -0.43 -23.58 -8.06
N HIS A 116 -1.70 -23.16 -8.15
CA HIS A 116 -2.69 -23.71 -9.08
C HIS A 116 -3.11 -22.72 -10.19
N GLY A 117 -2.47 -21.55 -10.29
CA GLY A 117 -2.82 -20.52 -11.28
C GLY A 117 -4.08 -19.71 -10.94
N HIS A 118 -4.63 -19.88 -9.74
CA HIS A 118 -5.83 -19.19 -9.26
C HIS A 118 -5.52 -17.95 -8.42
N GLY A 119 -4.24 -17.66 -8.17
CA GLY A 119 -3.82 -16.44 -7.48
C GLY A 119 -4.22 -15.18 -8.23
N ARG A 120 -4.62 -14.14 -7.51
CA ARG A 120 -5.08 -12.85 -8.06
C ARG A 120 -4.47 -11.69 -7.28
N PHE A 121 -4.12 -10.63 -7.99
CA PHE A 121 -3.71 -9.36 -7.41
C PHE A 121 -4.77 -8.31 -7.69
N ALA A 122 -5.09 -7.49 -6.69
CA ALA A 122 -6.06 -6.42 -6.79
C ALA A 122 -5.53 -5.14 -6.15
N ILE A 123 -5.87 -4.00 -6.75
CA ILE A 123 -5.72 -2.69 -6.13
C ILE A 123 -7.11 -2.07 -6.02
N THR A 124 -7.45 -1.63 -4.81
CA THR A 124 -8.68 -0.90 -4.52
C THR A 124 -8.35 0.52 -4.11
N LEU A 125 -8.99 1.48 -4.78
CA LEU A 125 -8.98 2.89 -4.41
C LEU A 125 -10.29 3.19 -3.69
N ASP A 126 -10.19 3.46 -2.39
CA ASP A 126 -11.31 3.69 -1.48
C ASP A 126 -11.30 5.17 -1.02
N PRO A 127 -12.10 6.06 -1.63
CA PRO A 127 -12.19 7.46 -1.22
C PRO A 127 -12.85 7.58 0.17
N LYS A 128 -12.28 8.40 1.05
CA LYS A 128 -12.85 8.65 2.38
C LYS A 128 -14.19 9.39 2.29
N ASP A 129 -14.29 10.31 1.33
CA ASP A 129 -15.46 11.18 1.13
C ASP A 129 -16.43 10.59 0.07
N LYS A 130 -16.72 9.28 0.16
CA LYS A 130 -17.67 8.58 -0.73
C LYS A 130 -19.07 9.17 -0.61
N LEU A 131 -19.68 9.49 -1.75
CA LEU A 131 -21.11 9.78 -1.81
C LEU A 131 -21.93 8.51 -1.48
N PRO A 132 -23.14 8.65 -0.90
CA PRO A 132 -24.02 7.50 -0.67
C PRO A 132 -24.23 6.70 -1.97
N GLY A 133 -23.87 5.41 -1.95
CA GLY A 133 -23.96 4.52 -3.11
C GLY A 133 -22.72 4.48 -4.02
N GLN A 134 -21.72 5.33 -3.78
CA GLN A 134 -20.46 5.30 -4.53
C GLN A 134 -19.60 4.11 -4.09
N GLN A 135 -19.28 3.22 -5.05
CA GLN A 135 -18.42 2.07 -4.81
C GLN A 135 -16.93 2.45 -4.98
N PRO A 136 -16.03 1.82 -4.21
CA PRO A 136 -14.59 1.88 -4.48
C PRO A 136 -14.26 1.43 -5.90
N TYR A 137 -13.25 2.04 -6.51
CA TYR A 137 -12.68 1.52 -7.75
C TYR A 137 -11.76 0.35 -7.42
N GLN A 138 -11.88 -0.76 -8.16
CA GLN A 138 -11.03 -1.92 -7.97
C GLN A 138 -10.61 -2.49 -9.33
N GLY A 139 -9.29 -2.60 -9.53
CA GLY A 139 -8.69 -3.37 -10.62
C GLY A 139 -8.23 -4.73 -10.10
N ILE A 140 -8.39 -5.78 -10.91
CA ILE A 140 -7.95 -7.14 -10.57
C ILE A 140 -7.23 -7.75 -11.76
N VAL A 141 -6.07 -8.35 -11.52
CA VAL A 141 -5.28 -9.06 -12.54
C VAL A 141 -4.90 -10.47 -12.07
N PRO A 142 -4.76 -11.43 -12.99
CA PRO A 142 -4.13 -12.71 -12.69
C PRO A 142 -2.64 -12.54 -12.38
N LEU A 143 -2.06 -13.49 -11.65
CA LEU A 143 -0.61 -13.57 -11.39
C LEU A 143 0.17 -14.22 -12.55
N ALA A 144 -0.34 -14.07 -13.77
CA ALA A 144 0.24 -14.62 -14.99
C ALA A 144 -0.10 -13.71 -16.17
N ASP A 145 0.79 -13.64 -17.15
CA ASP A 145 0.59 -12.92 -18.40
C ASP A 145 0.66 -13.88 -19.62
N ALA A 146 0.84 -13.33 -20.82
CA ALA A 146 0.97 -14.11 -22.04
C ALA A 146 2.22 -15.02 -22.09
N HIS A 147 3.21 -14.77 -21.24
CA HIS A 147 4.48 -15.48 -21.16
C HIS A 147 4.54 -16.48 -19.99
N GLY A 148 3.53 -16.50 -19.12
CA GLY A 148 3.39 -17.46 -18.03
C GLY A 148 3.23 -16.78 -16.67
N PRO A 149 3.50 -17.51 -15.57
CA PRO A 149 3.42 -16.96 -14.22
C PRO A 149 4.41 -15.80 -14.01
N LEU A 150 3.95 -14.76 -13.32
CA LEU A 150 4.78 -13.61 -12.98
C LEU A 150 5.71 -13.96 -11.81
N ALA A 151 7.01 -13.71 -11.98
CA ALA A 151 8.05 -14.21 -11.08
C ALA A 151 8.30 -13.32 -9.84
N SER A 152 7.84 -12.07 -9.84
CA SER A 152 8.14 -11.09 -8.78
C SER A 152 6.99 -10.09 -8.58
N MET A 153 6.93 -9.44 -7.42
CA MET A 153 5.91 -8.41 -7.21
C MET A 153 6.08 -7.21 -8.13
N SER A 154 7.31 -6.85 -8.48
CA SER A 154 7.56 -5.82 -9.48
C SER A 154 6.86 -6.17 -10.80
N ALA A 155 7.00 -7.41 -11.29
CA ALA A 155 6.33 -7.86 -12.52
C ALA A 155 4.80 -7.88 -12.39
N VAL A 156 4.25 -8.28 -11.24
CA VAL A 156 2.80 -8.25 -10.96
C VAL A 156 2.26 -6.82 -11.01
N LEU A 157 2.95 -5.89 -10.39
CA LEU A 157 2.54 -4.48 -10.36
C LEU A 157 2.71 -3.81 -11.72
N GLU A 158 3.81 -4.05 -12.44
CA GLU A 158 4.01 -3.56 -13.80
C GLU A 158 2.90 -4.09 -14.74
N HIS A 159 2.54 -5.38 -14.62
CA HIS A 159 1.42 -5.96 -15.35
C HIS A 159 0.08 -5.29 -14.98
N TYR A 160 -0.18 -5.07 -13.69
CA TYR A 160 -1.37 -4.34 -13.23
C TYR A 160 -1.44 -2.94 -13.84
N MET A 161 -0.36 -2.16 -13.75
CA MET A 161 -0.32 -0.78 -14.25
C MET A 161 -0.53 -0.73 -15.76
N GLN A 162 0.01 -1.69 -16.51
CA GLN A 162 -0.21 -1.78 -17.95
C GLN A 162 -1.66 -2.16 -18.30
N ALA A 163 -2.22 -3.16 -17.62
CA ALA A 163 -3.52 -3.73 -17.95
C ALA A 163 -4.71 -2.89 -17.45
N SER A 164 -4.59 -2.32 -16.25
CA SER A 164 -5.70 -1.62 -15.57
C SER A 164 -5.61 -0.10 -15.70
N GLU A 165 -4.39 0.46 -15.62
CA GLU A 165 -4.16 1.92 -15.63
C GLU A 165 -3.66 2.45 -17.00
N GLN A 166 -3.18 1.57 -17.88
CA GLN A 166 -2.55 1.91 -19.17
C GLN A 166 -1.36 2.87 -19.03
N LEU A 167 -0.55 2.68 -17.98
CA LEU A 167 0.63 3.50 -17.68
C LEU A 167 1.91 2.69 -17.79
N ASP A 168 2.84 3.15 -18.64
CA ASP A 168 4.21 2.65 -18.69
C ASP A 168 4.89 2.91 -17.35
N THR A 169 5.00 1.86 -16.53
CA THR A 169 5.51 1.89 -15.16
C THR A 169 6.60 0.85 -15.01
N ARG A 170 7.69 1.21 -14.34
CA ARG A 170 8.75 0.28 -13.94
C ARG A 170 8.98 0.37 -12.44
N LEU A 171 9.16 -0.79 -11.82
CA LEU A 171 9.31 -0.94 -10.38
C LEU A 171 10.54 -1.79 -10.06
N TRP A 172 11.29 -1.34 -9.07
CA TRP A 172 12.35 -2.10 -8.43
C TRP A 172 12.03 -2.15 -6.95
N LEU A 173 11.78 -3.35 -6.42
CA LEU A 173 11.33 -3.54 -5.04
C LEU A 173 12.28 -4.49 -4.33
N ALA A 174 12.50 -4.25 -3.04
CA ALA A 174 13.28 -5.11 -2.18
C ALA A 174 12.77 -5.00 -0.75
N ALA A 175 12.79 -6.11 -0.01
CA ALA A 175 12.51 -6.11 1.42
C ALA A 175 13.31 -7.21 2.14
N ASP A 176 13.70 -6.92 3.38
CA ASP A 176 14.35 -7.86 4.30
C ASP A 176 13.82 -7.67 5.73
N ASP A 177 14.58 -8.11 6.73
CA ASP A 177 14.22 -8.05 8.15
C ASP A 177 14.32 -6.64 8.76
N HIS A 178 14.87 -5.69 8.00
CA HIS A 178 15.23 -4.37 8.47
C HIS A 178 14.54 -3.27 7.69
N ALA A 179 14.44 -3.39 6.37
CA ALA A 179 13.90 -2.38 5.50
C ALA A 179 12.96 -2.96 4.43
N ALA A 180 11.97 -2.16 4.04
CA ALA A 180 11.22 -2.29 2.81
C ALA A 180 11.51 -1.06 1.94
N ALA A 181 11.94 -1.29 0.70
CA ALA A 181 12.41 -0.23 -0.17
C ALA A 181 12.00 -0.46 -1.62
N GLY A 182 11.90 0.65 -2.36
CA GLY A 182 11.40 0.61 -3.72
C GLY A 182 11.80 1.82 -4.54
N MET A 183 11.93 1.64 -5.85
CA MET A 183 11.97 2.70 -6.84
C MET A 183 10.83 2.51 -7.84
N LEU A 184 10.15 3.60 -8.19
CA LEU A 184 9.18 3.65 -9.26
C LEU A 184 9.66 4.65 -10.32
N LEU A 185 9.58 4.28 -11.58
CA LEU A 185 9.63 5.20 -12.72
C LEU A 185 8.35 5.05 -13.52
N GLN A 186 7.76 6.17 -13.94
CA GLN A 186 6.52 6.13 -14.71
C GLN A 186 6.43 7.25 -15.74
N LYS A 187 5.96 6.93 -16.94
CA LYS A 187 5.63 7.94 -17.95
C LYS A 187 4.33 8.64 -17.60
N LEU A 188 4.36 9.96 -17.71
CA LEU A 188 3.17 10.80 -17.63
C LEU A 188 2.44 10.80 -18.99
N PRO A 189 1.09 10.78 -19.00
CA PRO A 189 0.33 10.89 -20.24
C PRO A 189 0.70 12.17 -20.99
N SER A 190 1.08 12.05 -22.26
CA SER A 190 1.18 13.19 -23.16
C SER A 190 -0.23 13.58 -23.58
N TYR A 191 -0.88 14.54 -22.91
CA TYR A 191 -2.16 15.05 -23.39
C TYR A 191 -1.97 15.61 -24.82
N GLY A 192 -2.73 15.08 -25.76
CA GLY A 192 -2.62 15.42 -27.17
C GLY A 192 -2.83 16.92 -27.41
N GLY A 193 -1.77 17.60 -27.86
CA GLY A 193 -1.80 18.98 -28.33
C GLY A 193 -0.69 19.82 -27.72
N THR A 194 0.49 19.85 -28.35
CA THR A 194 1.59 20.84 -28.27
C THR A 194 2.06 21.40 -26.92
N GLN A 195 1.45 21.04 -25.80
CA GLN A 195 1.78 21.50 -24.45
C GLN A 195 1.70 20.30 -23.51
N VAL A 196 2.86 19.88 -23.07
CA VAL A 196 3.00 18.86 -22.03
C VAL A 196 2.80 19.59 -20.71
N VAL A 197 1.76 19.26 -19.96
CA VAL A 197 1.44 19.90 -18.67
C VAL A 197 1.90 18.96 -17.56
N GLY A 198 2.85 19.40 -16.74
CA GLY A 198 3.29 18.65 -15.55
C GLY A 198 2.21 18.57 -14.47
N GLU A 199 2.43 17.79 -13.42
CA GLU A 199 1.45 17.56 -12.33
C GLU A 199 0.95 18.84 -11.64
N THR A 200 1.73 19.91 -11.73
CA THR A 200 1.49 21.25 -11.16
C THR A 200 0.73 22.20 -12.09
N GLY A 201 0.33 21.76 -13.29
CA GLY A 201 -0.30 22.64 -14.29
C GLY A 201 0.68 23.52 -15.07
N SER A 202 1.99 23.38 -14.85
CA SER A 202 3.01 24.13 -15.57
C SER A 202 3.39 23.44 -16.89
N ALA A 203 3.56 24.22 -17.96
CA ALA A 203 4.03 23.73 -19.25
C ALA A 203 5.48 23.25 -19.14
N LEU A 204 5.73 21.96 -19.42
CA LEU A 204 7.07 21.44 -19.63
C LEU A 204 7.64 22.08 -20.91
N ALA A 205 8.91 22.49 -20.85
CA ALA A 205 9.57 23.17 -21.95
C ALA A 205 9.53 22.28 -23.19
N GLY A 206 8.93 22.79 -24.28
CA GLY A 206 8.69 22.03 -25.50
C GLY A 206 10.00 21.72 -26.24
N HIS A 207 10.62 20.58 -25.89
CA HIS A 207 11.71 20.01 -26.65
C HIS A 207 11.38 18.55 -27.03
N GLY A 208 10.95 18.38 -28.28
CA GLY A 208 11.00 17.17 -29.11
C GLY A 208 10.66 15.80 -28.50
N ARG A 209 9.60 15.15 -29.03
CA ARG A 209 9.24 13.72 -28.85
C ARG A 209 10.40 12.70 -28.90
N ALA A 210 11.52 13.04 -29.52
CA ALA A 210 12.73 12.20 -29.57
C ALA A 210 13.56 12.26 -28.28
N GLN A 211 13.61 13.40 -27.58
CA GLN A 211 14.25 13.52 -26.27
C GLN A 211 13.43 12.83 -25.16
N ASP A 212 12.10 12.81 -25.31
CA ASP A 212 11.18 12.12 -24.40
C ASP A 212 11.44 10.59 -24.37
N LEU A 213 11.57 9.97 -25.55
CA LEU A 213 11.80 8.52 -25.67
C LEU A 213 13.18 8.12 -25.15
N ASP A 214 14.22 8.91 -25.48
CA ASP A 214 15.59 8.67 -25.02
C ASP A 214 15.71 8.76 -23.49
N THR A 215 15.02 9.73 -22.87
CA THR A 215 15.07 9.91 -21.41
C THR A 215 14.42 8.76 -20.66
N TRP A 216 13.26 8.27 -21.10
CA TRP A 216 12.61 7.11 -20.48
C TRP A 216 13.48 5.85 -20.58
N ASP A 217 13.97 5.54 -21.78
CA ASP A 217 14.75 4.32 -22.01
C ASP A 217 16.04 4.36 -21.20
N ARG A 218 16.73 5.51 -21.19
CA ARG A 218 17.93 5.74 -20.38
C ARG A 218 17.64 5.62 -18.88
N ALA A 219 16.58 6.24 -18.38
CA ALA A 219 16.22 6.16 -16.96
C ALA A 219 15.93 4.72 -16.54
N CYS A 220 15.23 3.95 -17.38
CA CYS A 220 15.00 2.53 -17.16
C CYS A 220 16.30 1.70 -17.21
N GLN A 221 17.21 1.99 -18.15
CA GLN A 221 18.52 1.33 -18.21
C GLN A 221 19.35 1.57 -16.95
N LEU A 222 19.37 2.81 -16.45
CA LEU A 222 20.02 3.16 -15.19
C LEU A 222 19.36 2.42 -14.02
N GLY A 223 18.02 2.42 -13.95
CA GLY A 223 17.28 1.70 -12.92
C GLY A 223 17.55 0.19 -12.94
N ASN A 224 17.72 -0.43 -14.11
CA ASN A 224 18.08 -1.85 -14.21
C ASN A 224 19.48 -2.18 -13.65
N THR A 225 20.33 -1.19 -13.37
CA THR A 225 21.62 -1.41 -12.69
C THR A 225 21.49 -1.46 -11.17
N LEU A 226 20.36 -1.00 -10.62
CA LEU A 226 20.10 -0.94 -9.19
C LEU A 226 19.93 -2.34 -8.60
N LYS A 227 20.74 -2.67 -7.60
CA LYS A 227 20.65 -3.96 -6.90
C LYS A 227 19.77 -3.87 -5.66
N ALA A 228 19.15 -4.99 -5.29
CA ALA A 228 18.33 -5.08 -4.08
C ALA A 228 19.11 -4.67 -2.81
N GLN A 229 20.38 -5.06 -2.69
CA GLN A 229 21.21 -4.69 -1.54
C GLN A 229 21.47 -3.17 -1.47
N GLU A 230 21.61 -2.51 -2.61
CA GLU A 230 21.80 -1.05 -2.65
C GLU A 230 20.50 -0.33 -2.28
N LEU A 231 19.37 -0.83 -2.78
CA LEU A 231 18.04 -0.31 -2.46
C LEU A 231 17.71 -0.40 -0.96
N LEU A 232 18.15 -1.47 -0.30
CA LEU A 232 17.94 -1.70 1.13
C LEU A 232 18.94 -0.94 2.03
N ALA A 233 20.17 -0.70 1.55
CA ALA A 233 21.23 -0.09 2.36
C ALA A 233 21.30 1.43 2.26
N GLU A 234 20.97 2.00 1.10
CA GLU A 234 21.23 3.42 0.79
C GLU A 234 19.99 4.30 0.98
N THR A 235 20.21 5.58 1.29
CA THR A 235 19.11 6.55 1.35
C THR A 235 18.60 6.92 -0.04
N PRO A 236 17.32 7.31 -0.19
CA PRO A 236 16.79 7.79 -1.48
C PRO A 236 17.65 8.88 -2.14
N ASP A 237 18.11 9.85 -1.35
CA ASP A 237 19.00 10.93 -1.81
C ASP A 237 20.36 10.43 -2.34
N THR A 238 20.93 9.40 -1.71
CA THR A 238 22.17 8.76 -2.20
C THR A 238 21.93 7.98 -3.49
N LEU A 239 20.83 7.24 -3.58
CA LEU A 239 20.46 6.50 -4.79
C LEU A 239 20.19 7.43 -5.97
N LEU A 240 19.49 8.55 -5.74
CA LEU A 240 19.28 9.58 -6.77
C LEU A 240 20.59 10.12 -7.32
N ARG A 241 21.53 10.47 -6.43
CA ARG A 241 22.86 10.92 -6.86
C ARG A 241 23.65 9.87 -7.60
N ARG A 242 23.49 8.58 -7.27
CA ARG A 242 24.24 7.49 -7.94
C ARG A 242 23.66 7.17 -9.32
N LEU A 243 22.33 7.17 -9.45
CA LEU A 243 21.63 6.80 -10.69
C LEU A 243 21.56 7.98 -11.67
N PHE A 244 21.24 9.18 -11.18
CA PHE A 244 20.83 10.32 -12.02
C PHE A 244 21.73 11.56 -11.83
N TRP A 245 23.03 11.34 -11.58
CA TRP A 245 23.98 12.42 -11.32
C TRP A 245 24.08 13.44 -12.47
N GLU A 246 24.01 12.98 -13.72
CA GLU A 246 24.03 13.83 -14.92
C GLU A 246 22.74 14.64 -15.03
N ASP A 247 21.59 14.03 -14.75
CA ASP A 247 20.30 14.71 -14.80
C ASP A 247 20.18 15.79 -13.73
N LEU A 248 20.72 15.54 -12.53
CA LEU A 248 20.80 16.51 -11.44
C LEU A 248 21.62 17.76 -11.80
N GLN A 249 22.64 17.64 -12.65
CA GLN A 249 23.53 18.76 -12.99
C GLN A 249 23.23 19.42 -14.34
N ALA A 250 22.88 18.63 -15.36
CA ALA A 250 22.92 19.07 -16.76
C ALA A 250 21.54 19.06 -17.45
N THR A 251 20.68 18.10 -17.14
CA THR A 251 19.42 17.86 -17.89
C THR A 251 18.17 18.37 -17.17
N GLY A 252 18.27 18.63 -15.86
CA GLY A 252 17.18 19.11 -15.02
C GLY A 252 16.39 17.96 -14.39
N LEU A 253 16.85 17.51 -13.21
CA LEU A 253 16.08 16.63 -12.33
C LEU A 253 15.53 17.46 -11.16
N ARG A 254 14.22 17.59 -11.10
CA ARG A 254 13.55 18.29 -10.01
C ARG A 254 13.25 17.32 -8.88
N VAL A 255 13.83 17.56 -7.72
CA VAL A 255 13.61 16.79 -6.50
C VAL A 255 12.64 17.57 -5.60
N PHE A 256 11.59 16.92 -5.12
CA PHE A 256 10.57 17.53 -4.26
C PHE A 256 10.89 17.35 -2.77
N ASP A 257 10.10 17.97 -1.89
CA ASP A 257 10.25 17.72 -0.46
C ASP A 257 9.96 16.24 -0.13
N PRO A 258 10.77 15.62 0.75
CA PRO A 258 10.55 14.24 1.15
C PRO A 258 9.27 14.10 1.97
N LEU A 259 8.62 12.96 1.81
CA LEU A 259 7.50 12.52 2.64
C LEU A 259 7.96 11.41 3.59
N THR A 260 7.25 11.21 4.69
CA THR A 260 7.60 10.23 5.71
C THR A 260 6.45 9.24 5.87
N PRO A 261 6.56 8.01 5.32
CA PRO A 261 5.64 6.94 5.66
C PRO A 261 5.70 6.60 7.15
N HIS A 262 4.57 6.24 7.74
CA HIS A 262 4.50 5.82 9.14
C HIS A 262 3.48 4.70 9.34
N PHE A 263 3.73 3.81 10.30
CA PHE A 263 2.76 2.78 10.64
C PHE A 263 1.57 3.39 11.39
N GLN A 264 0.36 3.05 10.97
CA GLN A 264 -0.84 3.40 11.72
C GLN A 264 -1.97 2.41 11.44
N CYS A 265 -2.55 1.88 12.52
CA CYS A 265 -3.74 1.04 12.42
C CYS A 265 -5.00 1.81 12.76
N SER A 266 -6.04 1.63 11.95
CA SER A 266 -7.34 2.31 12.15
C SER A 266 -8.36 1.46 12.93
N CYS A 267 -7.95 0.33 13.52
CA CYS A 267 -8.86 -0.51 14.31
C CYS A 267 -9.36 0.25 15.55
N SER A 268 -10.59 -0.05 15.95
CA SER A 268 -11.17 0.49 17.18
C SER A 268 -12.23 -0.47 17.71
N ARG A 269 -12.54 -0.38 19.01
CA ARG A 269 -13.60 -1.18 19.63
C ARG A 269 -14.94 -1.01 18.89
N ASN A 270 -15.25 0.20 18.41
CA ASN A 270 -16.48 0.49 17.66
C ASN A 270 -16.51 -0.24 16.30
N LYS A 271 -15.39 -0.31 15.58
CA LYS A 271 -15.32 -1.07 14.31
C LYS A 271 -15.49 -2.56 14.56
N VAL A 272 -14.85 -3.08 15.61
CA VAL A 272 -14.97 -4.49 16.02
C VAL A 272 -16.41 -4.80 16.45
N ALA A 273 -17.03 -3.92 17.23
CA ALA A 273 -18.44 -4.02 17.63
C ALA A 273 -19.39 -4.06 16.43
N GLY A 274 -19.17 -3.20 15.42
CA GLY A 274 -19.96 -3.21 14.18
C GLY A 274 -19.81 -4.51 13.38
N MET A 275 -18.59 -5.07 13.35
CA MET A 275 -18.33 -6.38 12.74
C MET A 275 -19.05 -7.50 13.50
N LEU A 276 -18.94 -7.54 14.83
CA LEU A 276 -19.64 -8.52 15.67
C LEU A 276 -21.16 -8.44 15.49
N HIS A 277 -21.71 -7.22 15.44
CA HIS A 277 -23.13 -7.01 15.17
C HIS A 277 -23.56 -7.59 13.81
N SER A 278 -22.72 -7.49 12.78
CA SER A 278 -23.03 -8.01 11.44
C SER A 278 -23.04 -9.54 11.34
N LEU A 279 -22.39 -10.25 12.28
CA LEU A 279 -22.44 -11.72 12.36
C LEU A 279 -23.80 -12.22 12.87
N GLY A 280 -24.53 -11.38 13.61
CA GLY A 280 -25.84 -11.70 14.15
C GLY A 280 -25.80 -12.18 15.60
N GLN A 281 -26.89 -11.96 16.32
CA GLN A 281 -26.97 -12.19 17.76
C GLN A 281 -26.78 -13.67 18.14
N GLU A 282 -27.39 -14.59 17.40
CA GLU A 282 -27.34 -16.03 17.70
C GLU A 282 -25.91 -16.57 17.70
N GLU A 283 -25.08 -16.15 16.74
CA GLU A 283 -23.68 -16.54 16.63
C GLU A 283 -22.86 -16.04 17.84
N ILE A 284 -23.07 -14.76 18.21
CA ILE A 284 -22.35 -14.14 19.34
C ILE A 284 -22.75 -14.78 20.67
N ASP A 285 -24.05 -15.00 20.90
CA ASP A 285 -24.56 -15.64 22.11
C ASP A 285 -24.04 -17.09 22.22
N GLY A 286 -23.93 -17.80 21.10
CA GLY A 286 -23.30 -19.11 21.02
C GLY A 286 -21.85 -19.10 21.52
N ILE A 287 -21.02 -18.19 20.99
CA ILE A 287 -19.61 -18.06 21.40
C ILE A 287 -19.50 -17.71 22.89
N VAL A 288 -20.31 -16.78 23.38
CA VAL A 288 -20.30 -16.38 24.80
C VAL A 288 -20.70 -17.55 25.70
N SER A 289 -21.68 -18.36 25.30
CA SER A 289 -22.11 -19.52 26.09
C SER A 289 -21.02 -20.60 26.21
N GLU A 290 -20.21 -20.78 25.17
CA GLU A 290 -19.14 -21.79 25.15
C GLU A 290 -17.85 -21.31 25.83
N ARG A 291 -17.48 -20.03 25.65
CA ARG A 291 -16.16 -19.49 26.01
C ARG A 291 -16.19 -18.39 27.07
N GLY A 292 -17.37 -17.88 27.42
CA GLY A 292 -17.57 -16.81 28.41
C GLY A 292 -17.36 -15.39 27.88
N ASN A 293 -16.57 -15.21 26.82
CA ASN A 293 -16.32 -13.93 26.16
C ASN A 293 -16.09 -14.12 24.65
N VAL A 294 -16.11 -13.02 23.91
CA VAL A 294 -15.65 -12.96 22.53
C VAL A 294 -14.32 -12.21 22.47
N GLU A 295 -13.30 -12.88 21.96
CA GLU A 295 -11.96 -12.32 21.78
C GLU A 295 -11.63 -12.17 20.30
N ILE A 296 -11.26 -10.96 19.89
CA ILE A 296 -10.85 -10.64 18.51
C ILE A 296 -9.49 -10.00 18.54
N HIS A 297 -8.59 -10.49 17.69
CA HIS A 297 -7.29 -9.87 17.45
C HIS A 297 -7.33 -9.13 16.12
N CYS A 298 -6.85 -7.89 16.09
CA CYS A 298 -6.71 -7.18 14.83
C CYS A 298 -5.58 -7.79 14.00
N ASP A 299 -5.89 -8.33 12.82
CA ASP A 299 -4.92 -8.91 11.89
C ASP A 299 -3.78 -7.96 11.47
N PHE A 300 -3.92 -6.64 11.66
CA PHE A 300 -2.91 -5.65 11.26
C PHE A 300 -1.96 -5.23 12.39
N CYS A 301 -2.49 -5.01 13.60
CA CYS A 301 -1.70 -4.47 14.72
C CYS A 301 -1.56 -5.44 15.89
N GLY A 302 -2.24 -6.59 15.85
CA GLY A 302 -2.29 -7.56 16.94
C GLY A 302 -3.06 -7.08 18.18
N GLN A 303 -3.73 -5.92 18.13
CA GLN A 303 -4.51 -5.45 19.28
C GLN A 303 -5.64 -6.42 19.60
N ARG A 304 -5.67 -6.88 20.84
CA ARG A 304 -6.72 -7.73 21.41
C ARG A 304 -7.91 -6.87 21.84
N TYR A 305 -9.10 -7.26 21.40
CA TYR A 305 -10.38 -6.72 21.81
C TYR A 305 -11.19 -7.84 22.46
N GLU A 306 -11.64 -7.60 23.68
CA GLU A 306 -12.44 -8.55 24.45
C GLU A 306 -13.82 -7.95 24.71
N PHE A 307 -14.87 -8.73 24.45
CA PHE A 307 -16.26 -8.39 24.70
C PHE A 307 -16.81 -9.43 25.66
N ASP A 308 -17.21 -9.00 26.86
CA ASP A 308 -17.88 -9.87 27.81
C ASP A 308 -19.37 -10.05 27.44
N ALA A 309 -20.09 -10.88 28.20
CA ALA A 309 -21.51 -11.13 27.96
C ALA A 309 -22.37 -9.85 27.97
N VAL A 310 -22.00 -8.85 28.77
CA VAL A 310 -22.73 -7.58 28.87
C VAL A 310 -22.45 -6.72 27.64
N ASP A 311 -21.19 -6.60 27.24
CA ASP A 311 -20.79 -5.92 26.01
C ASP A 311 -21.51 -6.52 24.80
N CYS A 312 -21.53 -7.85 24.67
CA CYS A 312 -22.18 -8.57 23.59
C CYS A 312 -23.70 -8.32 23.55
N ALA A 313 -24.38 -8.37 24.70
CA ALA A 313 -25.81 -8.07 24.79
C ALA A 313 -26.12 -6.60 24.42
N GLN A 314 -25.23 -5.67 24.77
CA GLN A 314 -25.38 -4.26 24.40
C GLN A 314 -25.30 -4.00 22.90
N LEU A 315 -24.57 -4.84 22.13
CA LEU A 315 -24.49 -4.68 20.66
C LEU A 315 -25.87 -4.77 20.00
N PHE A 316 -26.74 -5.63 20.52
CA PHE A 316 -28.06 -5.92 19.93
C PHE A 316 -29.22 -5.25 20.65
N THR A 317 -28.93 -4.51 21.73
CA THR A 317 -29.96 -3.71 22.40
C THR A 317 -30.19 -2.44 21.58
N PRO A 318 -31.43 -2.12 21.15
CA PRO A 318 -31.69 -0.86 20.49
C PRO A 318 -31.26 0.26 21.44
N SER A 319 -30.32 1.10 20.99
CA SER A 319 -29.88 2.25 21.79
C SER A 319 -31.11 3.08 22.10
N HIS A 320 -31.50 3.16 23.37
CA HIS A 320 -32.48 4.14 23.81
C HIS A 320 -31.86 5.51 23.54
N VAL A 321 -32.16 6.07 22.37
CA VAL A 321 -32.16 7.50 22.18
C VAL A 321 -33.06 8.01 23.28
N ALA A 322 -32.48 8.68 24.27
CA ALA A 322 -33.23 9.43 25.25
C ALA A 322 -34.04 10.46 24.44
N THR A 323 -35.27 10.11 24.11
CA THR A 323 -36.33 11.04 23.75
C THR A 323 -36.60 11.86 24.99
N GLY A 324 -35.80 12.92 25.18
CA GLY A 324 -36.12 14.02 26.06
C GLY A 324 -37.33 14.76 25.48
N ALA A 325 -38.51 14.17 25.65
CA ALA A 325 -39.77 14.86 25.47
C ALA A 325 -40.11 15.61 26.76
N GLY A 326 -40.14 16.93 26.65
CA GLY A 326 -41.30 17.66 27.15
C GLY A 326 -41.15 18.47 28.44
N GLU A 327 -41.34 19.77 28.24
CA GLU A 327 -42.12 20.67 29.11
C GLU A 327 -41.40 21.39 30.26
N GLY A 328 -41.03 22.63 29.94
CA GLY A 328 -40.76 23.71 30.89
C GLY A 328 -41.01 25.05 30.22
N ALA A 329 -42.25 25.33 29.83
CA ALA A 329 -42.68 26.66 29.45
C ALA A 329 -42.58 27.60 30.66
N HIS A 330 -41.80 28.67 30.55
CA HIS A 330 -42.06 29.90 31.29
C HIS A 330 -41.72 31.13 30.44
N HIS A 331 -42.79 31.88 30.12
CA HIS A 331 -42.75 33.28 29.70
C HIS A 331 -41.97 34.14 30.70
N HIS A 332 -41.19 35.11 30.22
CA HIS A 332 -41.54 36.55 30.19
C HIS A 332 -40.29 37.44 30.03
N HIS A 333 -40.45 38.42 29.12
CA HIS A 333 -39.74 39.70 28.96
C HIS A 333 -38.29 39.72 28.45
#